data_AF-A0A8S1ET75-F1
#
_entry.id   AF-A0A8S1ET75-F1
#
_cell.length_a   1.000
_cell.length_b   1.000
_cell.length_c   1.000
_cell.angle_alpha   90.00
_cell.angle_beta   90.00
_cell.angle_gamma   90.00
#
_symmetry.space_group_name_H-M   'P 1'
#
loop_
_entity.id
_entity.type
_entity.pdbx_description
1 polymer ?
#
loop_
_entity_poly.entity_id
_entity_poly.type
_entity_poly.pdbx_seq_one_letter_code
_entity_poly.pdbx_strand_id
1 'polypeptide(L)'
;MFADDDTYDMTSMAGALETNDERQKGNNDRQQENNVLYPLKRQWTWWYLNDERNKNWEERLKKVYTFKALPEFWALYDSIRPPSGLNSMCDYSVFRDGIQPMWEVPENQNGGRWLINIEKGRPPEMVDTIWLEILIALIGEQFDQDMESICGIVCNMRGKGSKISVWTKDANDDDANLRIGMVLKKKLLNAEFPNNMQSPVFEVLRYEDHASCMKKTGSVVKAKLSIKLSSFVMADETNAEENGTTALNTTPLYPLKRAWWWWYLSDEKNMNWEERLKHVFTFKSVGEFWALYDAIKPPSGLNTSCDYSVFRHNIQPMWEVPENQHGGRWLINIEKGRPPEMIDQIWLEILMALIGEQFGDDMDSICGVVCNMRAKGSKISIWTKNANDDEANMRIGIVLKQKLLSPDIPNNVPRPLFDMLRYEDHVSCQSKTGSGVKAKLSIPAVDPLEKPEFSG
;
A
#
# COMPACT_ATOMS: atom_id res chain seq x y z
N MET A 1 28.23 40.09 30.71
CA MET A 1 29.05 38.89 30.41
C MET A 1 28.28 37.70 30.94
N PHE A 2 27.59 36.88 30.15
CA PHE A 2 27.55 36.69 28.70
C PHE A 2 26.08 36.46 28.29
N ALA A 3 25.75 36.89 27.07
CA ALA A 3 24.48 36.71 26.39
C ALA A 3 24.64 35.72 25.22
N ASP A 4 23.50 35.47 24.54
CA ASP A 4 23.28 34.82 23.24
C ASP A 4 22.98 33.30 23.35
N ASP A 5 21.78 32.76 23.06
CA ASP A 5 20.72 32.99 22.04
C ASP A 5 21.14 32.60 20.61
N ASP A 6 20.89 31.34 20.25
CA ASP A 6 20.97 30.82 18.88
C ASP A 6 19.59 30.32 18.45
N THR A 7 18.84 31.22 17.81
CA THR A 7 17.66 30.90 17.00
C THR A 7 18.13 30.54 15.59
N TYR A 8 17.89 29.30 15.16
CA TYR A 8 18.18 28.85 13.79
C TYR A 8 17.15 29.42 12.81
N ASP A 9 17.57 30.41 12.03
CA ASP A 9 16.84 31.04 10.94
C ASP A 9 16.83 30.14 9.68
N MET A 10 15.64 29.70 9.24
CA MET A 10 15.43 28.89 8.02
C MET A 10 15.26 29.74 6.75
N THR A 11 15.72 31.00 6.72
CA THR A 11 15.52 31.90 5.57
C THR A 11 16.71 31.99 4.60
N SER A 12 17.77 31.18 4.74
CA SER A 12 19.00 31.34 3.94
C SER A 12 19.24 30.34 2.78
N MET A 13 18.26 29.51 2.39
CA MET A 13 18.40 28.58 1.25
C MET A 13 17.41 28.80 0.09
N ALA A 14 16.88 30.01 -0.09
CA ALA A 14 15.93 30.32 -1.16
C ALA A 14 16.44 31.33 -2.21
N GLY A 15 17.75 31.60 -2.29
CA GLY A 15 18.29 32.62 -3.19
C GLY A 15 19.60 32.22 -3.85
N ALA A 16 19.58 31.28 -4.80
CA ALA A 16 20.71 31.04 -5.70
C ALA A 16 20.32 30.20 -6.93
N LEU A 17 19.28 30.54 -7.69
CA LEU A 17 19.02 29.89 -8.98
C LEU A 17 18.36 30.84 -10.01
N GLU A 18 18.84 32.07 -10.13
CA GLU A 18 18.59 32.88 -11.33
C GLU A 18 19.83 33.72 -11.66
N THR A 19 20.55 33.37 -12.73
CA THR A 19 21.02 34.26 -13.81
C THR A 19 22.01 33.56 -14.75
N ASN A 20 21.81 33.81 -16.05
CA ASN A 20 22.70 33.61 -17.20
C ASN A 20 22.82 32.16 -17.74
N ASP A 21 22.74 31.88 -19.04
CA ASP A 21 22.83 32.74 -20.22
C ASP A 21 22.18 32.02 -21.41
N GLU A 22 21.50 32.80 -22.25
CA GLU A 22 21.05 32.39 -23.56
C GLU A 22 22.28 32.22 -24.47
N ARG A 23 22.50 31.03 -25.03
CA ARG A 23 23.02 30.77 -26.39
C ARG A 23 23.38 29.29 -26.55
N GLN A 24 22.49 28.54 -27.17
CA GLN A 24 22.79 27.66 -28.31
C GLN A 24 21.49 27.03 -28.82
N LYS A 25 20.91 27.66 -29.85
CA LYS A 25 19.91 27.01 -30.70
C LYS A 25 20.61 25.96 -31.56
N GLY A 26 20.37 24.70 -31.25
CA GLY A 26 20.82 23.55 -32.03
C GLY A 26 19.78 22.45 -32.00
N ASN A 27 18.84 22.53 -32.94
CA ASN A 27 17.90 21.52 -33.43
C ASN A 27 18.03 20.11 -32.78
N ASN A 28 17.15 19.80 -31.83
CA ASN A 28 16.74 18.43 -31.51
C ASN A 28 15.41 18.46 -30.72
N ASP A 29 14.38 19.08 -31.30
CA ASP A 29 13.00 18.86 -30.88
C ASP A 29 12.55 17.46 -31.31
N ARG A 30 12.98 16.44 -30.57
CA ARG A 30 12.19 15.22 -30.38
C ARG A 30 11.50 15.38 -29.04
N GLN A 31 10.19 15.62 -29.12
CA GLN A 31 9.26 15.63 -28.00
C GLN A 31 9.56 14.46 -27.07
N GLN A 32 10.21 14.72 -25.94
CA GLN A 32 10.08 13.88 -24.76
C GLN A 32 8.65 14.13 -24.27
N GLU A 33 7.73 13.24 -24.63
CA GLU A 33 6.51 13.09 -23.86
C GLU A 33 6.94 12.78 -22.43
N ASN A 34 6.86 13.79 -21.55
CA ASN A 34 6.95 13.62 -20.10
C ASN A 34 5.77 12.73 -19.69
N ASN A 35 5.96 11.43 -19.81
CA ASN A 35 4.97 10.44 -19.45
C ASN A 35 4.83 10.49 -17.93
N VAL A 36 3.84 11.23 -17.44
CA VAL A 36 3.57 11.38 -16.01
C VAL A 36 3.20 9.99 -15.48
N LEU A 37 4.11 9.38 -14.72
CA LEU A 37 3.90 8.07 -14.13
C LEU A 37 2.79 8.17 -13.08
N TYR A 38 1.73 7.38 -13.26
CA TYR A 38 0.58 7.28 -12.34
C TYR A 38 -0.10 8.64 -12.05
N PRO A 39 -0.74 9.26 -13.07
CA PRO A 39 -1.45 10.51 -12.88
C PRO A 39 -2.63 10.33 -11.92
N LEU A 40 -2.82 11.29 -11.02
CA LEU A 40 -4.01 11.35 -10.19
C LEU A 40 -5.19 11.85 -11.03
N LYS A 41 -6.40 11.38 -10.72
CA LYS A 41 -7.62 11.86 -11.41
C LYS A 41 -7.87 13.35 -11.17
N ARG A 42 -7.37 13.89 -10.06
CA ARG A 42 -7.47 15.30 -9.67
C ARG A 42 -6.12 15.82 -9.24
N GLN A 43 -5.92 17.11 -9.48
CA GLN A 43 -4.79 17.85 -8.94
C GLN A 43 -5.15 18.34 -7.55
N TRP A 44 -4.18 18.31 -6.65
CA TRP A 44 -4.34 18.72 -5.27
C TRP A 44 -3.22 19.68 -4.89
N THR A 45 -3.57 20.69 -4.12
CA THR A 45 -2.62 21.69 -3.64
C THR A 45 -2.47 21.57 -2.12
N TRP A 46 -1.23 21.38 -1.69
CA TRP A 46 -0.84 21.38 -0.29
C TRP A 46 -0.57 22.82 0.17
N TRP A 47 -1.11 23.17 1.32
CA TRP A 47 -0.99 24.47 1.96
C TRP A 47 -0.48 24.31 3.39
N TYR A 48 0.27 25.32 3.84
CA TYR A 48 0.79 25.42 5.20
C TYR A 48 0.41 26.77 5.79
N LEU A 49 -0.23 26.77 6.95
CA LEU A 49 -0.44 27.97 7.75
C LEU A 49 0.65 28.00 8.83
N ASN A 50 1.56 28.98 8.76
CA ASN A 50 2.64 29.12 9.74
C ASN A 50 2.15 29.73 11.07
N ASP A 51 3.00 29.82 12.09
CA ASP A 51 2.66 30.33 13.43
C ASP A 51 2.95 31.84 13.66
N GLU A 52 3.20 32.62 12.59
CA GLU A 52 3.51 34.05 12.65
C GLU A 52 2.28 34.92 12.99
N ARG A 53 1.85 34.91 14.24
CA ARG A 53 0.59 35.54 14.70
C ARG A 53 0.53 37.06 14.56
N ASN A 54 1.66 37.72 14.31
CA ASN A 54 1.72 39.15 14.03
C ASN A 54 1.20 39.51 12.63
N LYS A 55 1.11 38.53 11.72
CA LYS A 55 0.54 38.69 10.38
C LYS A 55 -0.93 38.29 10.34
N ASN A 56 -1.66 38.82 9.37
CA ASN A 56 -3.04 38.40 9.12
C ASN A 56 -3.07 36.93 8.62
N TRP A 57 -4.26 36.32 8.64
CA TRP A 57 -4.40 34.90 8.33
C TRP A 57 -4.01 34.57 6.88
N GLU A 58 -4.39 35.41 5.92
CA GLU A 58 -4.09 35.23 4.50
C GLU A 58 -2.58 35.28 4.23
N GLU A 59 -1.86 36.19 4.86
CA GLU A 59 -0.40 36.31 4.74
C GLU A 59 0.34 35.08 5.28
N ARG A 60 -0.21 34.43 6.30
CA ARG A 60 0.36 33.22 6.91
C ARG A 60 0.13 31.96 6.08
N LEU A 61 -0.89 31.96 5.23
CA LEU A 61 -1.25 30.81 4.41
C LEU A 61 -0.32 30.75 3.19
N LYS A 62 0.50 29.70 3.12
CA LYS A 62 1.45 29.49 2.03
C LYS A 62 1.08 28.27 1.22
N LYS A 63 1.06 28.43 -0.11
CA LYS A 63 1.03 27.30 -1.04
C LYS A 63 2.38 26.59 -0.96
N VAL A 64 2.37 25.30 -0.66
CA VAL A 64 3.58 24.47 -0.59
C VAL A 64 3.87 23.90 -1.97
N TYR A 65 2.94 23.11 -2.51
CA TYR A 65 3.11 22.45 -3.80
C TYR A 65 1.76 22.00 -4.37
N THR A 66 1.63 21.95 -5.70
CA THR A 66 0.50 21.32 -6.40
C THR A 66 0.98 20.03 -7.03
N PHE A 67 0.41 18.90 -6.63
CA PHE A 67 0.75 17.60 -7.16
C PHE A 67 -0.38 17.05 -8.03
N LYS A 68 0.01 16.37 -9.12
CA LYS A 68 -0.90 15.78 -10.10
C LYS A 68 -0.65 14.30 -10.38
N ALA A 69 0.33 13.71 -9.69
CA ALA A 69 0.72 12.32 -9.85
C ALA A 69 1.03 11.68 -8.50
N LEU A 70 0.89 10.36 -8.42
CA LEU A 70 1.12 9.61 -7.18
C LEU A 70 2.58 9.72 -6.69
N PRO A 71 3.62 9.67 -7.54
CA PRO A 71 5.00 9.87 -7.09
C PRO A 71 5.25 11.28 -6.53
N GLU A 72 4.60 12.30 -7.10
CA GLU A 72 4.71 13.69 -6.59
C GLU A 72 4.09 13.83 -5.20
N PHE A 73 2.98 13.14 -4.94
CA PHE A 73 2.35 13.09 -3.61
C PHE A 73 3.31 12.48 -2.57
N TRP A 74 3.86 11.29 -2.85
CA TRP A 74 4.76 10.61 -1.89
C TRP A 74 6.06 11.36 -1.70
N ALA A 75 6.67 11.87 -2.78
CA ALA A 75 7.87 12.69 -2.69
C ALA A 75 7.67 13.93 -1.82
N LEU A 76 6.52 14.61 -1.96
CA LEU A 76 6.17 15.73 -1.09
C LEU A 76 5.96 15.27 0.36
N TYR A 77 5.14 14.22 0.57
CA TYR A 77 4.78 13.72 1.89
C TYR A 77 6.01 13.30 2.71
N ASP A 78 6.96 12.60 2.08
CA ASP A 78 8.20 12.13 2.73
C ASP A 78 9.22 13.27 2.96
N SER A 79 9.12 14.36 2.20
CA SER A 79 10.06 15.49 2.29
C SER A 79 9.64 16.56 3.31
N ILE A 80 8.42 16.50 3.84
CA ILE A 80 7.90 17.48 4.81
C ILE A 80 7.70 16.85 6.19
N ARG A 81 7.67 17.69 7.23
CA ARG A 81 7.36 17.21 8.57
C ARG A 81 5.94 16.63 8.62
N PRO A 82 5.71 15.50 9.30
CA PRO A 82 4.35 15.02 9.56
C PRO A 82 3.59 16.02 10.44
N PRO A 83 2.25 16.01 10.44
CA PRO A 83 1.47 16.95 11.24
C PRO A 83 1.84 16.96 12.74
N SER A 84 2.14 15.81 13.34
CA SER A 84 2.60 15.70 14.73
C SER A 84 3.89 16.46 15.03
N GLY A 85 4.74 16.69 14.02
CA GLY A 85 6.01 17.42 14.11
C GLY A 85 5.88 18.93 13.87
N LEU A 86 4.67 19.45 13.66
CA LEU A 86 4.43 20.88 13.48
C LEU A 86 4.33 21.61 14.83
N ASN A 87 4.71 22.90 14.81
CA ASN A 87 4.47 23.78 15.95
C ASN A 87 2.96 23.92 16.21
N SER A 88 2.59 24.10 17.49
CA SER A 88 1.22 24.46 17.84
C SER A 88 0.82 25.75 17.13
N MET A 89 -0.43 25.81 16.65
CA MET A 89 -1.01 26.91 15.85
C MET A 89 -0.64 26.90 14.37
N CYS A 90 0.14 25.91 13.91
CA CYS A 90 0.28 25.62 12.49
C CYS A 90 -0.86 24.74 11.98
N ASP A 91 -1.14 24.86 10.68
CA ASP A 91 -2.10 24.01 9.98
C ASP A 91 -1.48 23.44 8.70
N TYR A 92 -1.84 22.21 8.37
CA TYR A 92 -1.75 21.72 6.99
C TYR A 92 -3.12 21.66 6.37
N SER A 93 -3.17 21.85 5.06
CA SER A 93 -4.40 21.67 4.29
C SER A 93 -4.07 21.11 2.91
N VAL A 94 -4.89 20.20 2.42
CA VAL A 94 -4.78 19.67 1.04
C VAL A 94 -6.14 19.82 0.39
N PHE A 95 -6.23 20.69 -0.62
CA PHE A 95 -7.47 21.04 -1.30
C PHE A 95 -7.36 20.72 -2.78
N ARG A 96 -8.49 20.47 -3.45
CA ARG A 96 -8.51 20.37 -4.91
C ARG A 96 -7.86 21.62 -5.49
N ASP A 97 -7.06 21.44 -6.54
CA ASP A 97 -6.37 22.57 -7.16
C ASP A 97 -7.37 23.64 -7.61
N GLY A 98 -6.99 24.91 -7.42
CA GLY A 98 -7.87 26.07 -7.60
C GLY A 98 -8.76 26.43 -6.39
N ILE A 99 -8.91 25.55 -5.38
CA ILE A 99 -9.69 25.85 -4.17
C ILE A 99 -8.75 26.20 -3.01
N GLN A 100 -8.91 27.40 -2.44
CA GLN A 100 -8.15 27.80 -1.25
C GLN A 100 -8.81 27.25 0.04
N PRO A 101 -8.02 26.88 1.06
CA PRO A 101 -8.51 26.38 2.34
C PRO A 101 -9.07 27.49 3.24
N MET A 102 -9.98 28.30 2.71
CA MET A 102 -10.63 29.42 3.40
C MET A 102 -12.15 29.34 3.22
N TRP A 103 -12.91 29.92 4.13
CA TRP A 103 -14.37 29.82 4.14
C TRP A 103 -15.02 30.86 3.21
N GLU A 104 -14.26 31.88 2.84
CA GLU A 104 -14.69 33.02 2.03
C GLU A 104 -14.73 32.72 0.53
N VAL A 105 -14.08 31.65 0.06
CA VAL A 105 -14.12 31.28 -1.36
C VAL A 105 -15.47 30.68 -1.76
N PRO A 106 -15.92 30.90 -3.02
CA PRO A 106 -17.24 30.45 -3.49
C PRO A 106 -17.52 28.96 -3.29
N GLU A 107 -16.49 28.11 -3.36
CA GLU A 107 -16.59 26.67 -3.23
C GLU A 107 -16.81 26.22 -1.78
N ASN A 108 -16.43 27.04 -0.79
CA ASN A 108 -16.50 26.68 0.63
C ASN A 108 -17.57 27.47 1.40
N GLN A 109 -18.03 28.61 0.90
CA GLN A 109 -18.93 29.53 1.65
C GLN A 109 -20.25 28.89 2.11
N ASN A 110 -20.82 27.98 1.32
CA ASN A 110 -22.05 27.24 1.64
C ASN A 110 -21.76 25.83 2.16
N GLY A 111 -20.49 25.52 2.36
CA GLY A 111 -20.00 24.21 2.72
C GLY A 111 -20.13 23.89 4.20
N GLY A 112 -19.61 22.72 4.52
CA GLY A 112 -19.44 22.26 5.90
C GLY A 112 -18.27 21.31 6.00
N ARG A 113 -18.11 20.71 7.18
CA ARG A 113 -16.98 19.83 7.45
C ARG A 113 -17.35 18.68 8.36
N TRP A 114 -16.83 17.49 8.06
CA TRP A 114 -16.72 16.41 9.03
C TRP A 114 -15.54 16.70 9.94
N LEU A 115 -15.77 16.76 11.26
CA LEU A 115 -14.76 17.11 12.26
C LEU A 115 -14.37 15.89 13.10
N ILE A 116 -13.07 15.64 13.15
CA ILE A 116 -12.40 14.67 14.02
C ILE A 116 -11.61 15.47 15.06
N ASN A 117 -11.92 15.28 16.34
CA ASN A 117 -11.17 15.90 17.44
C ASN A 117 -10.25 14.86 18.08
N ILE A 118 -8.96 15.19 18.17
CA ILE A 118 -7.94 14.35 18.81
C ILE A 118 -7.55 15.04 20.11
N GLU A 119 -7.95 14.45 21.22
CA GLU A 119 -7.75 15.04 22.54
C GLU A 119 -6.26 15.12 22.92
N LYS A 120 -5.92 16.11 23.74
CA LYS A 120 -4.58 16.22 24.31
C LYS A 120 -4.25 14.97 25.13
N GLY A 121 -3.05 14.42 24.94
CA GLY A 121 -2.58 13.23 25.65
C GLY A 121 -2.75 11.93 24.88
N ARG A 122 -3.44 11.95 23.72
CA ARG A 122 -3.33 10.87 22.73
C ARG A 122 -1.91 10.83 22.12
N PRO A 123 -1.45 9.66 21.64
CA PRO A 123 -0.18 9.55 20.94
C PRO A 123 -0.12 10.55 19.77
N PRO A 124 0.98 11.32 19.62
CA PRO A 124 1.11 12.28 18.53
C PRO A 124 0.91 11.63 17.16
N GLU A 125 1.42 10.42 16.96
CA GLU A 125 1.37 9.66 15.71
C GLU A 125 -0.07 9.37 15.25
N MET A 126 -1.03 9.39 16.17
CA MET A 126 -2.45 9.22 15.86
C MET A 126 -2.95 10.29 14.87
N VAL A 127 -2.46 11.53 14.99
CA VAL A 127 -2.83 12.59 14.04
C VAL A 127 -2.28 12.28 12.65
N ASP A 128 -1.08 11.71 12.58
CA ASP A 128 -0.40 11.41 11.32
C ASP A 128 -1.09 10.26 10.60
N THR A 129 -1.46 9.20 11.32
CA THR A 129 -2.23 8.07 10.77
C THR A 129 -3.55 8.56 10.19
N ILE A 130 -4.34 9.34 10.92
CA ILE A 130 -5.65 9.82 10.45
C ILE A 130 -5.50 10.75 9.26
N TRP A 131 -4.50 11.63 9.31
CA TRP A 131 -4.20 12.55 8.23
C TRP A 131 -3.87 11.79 6.95
N LEU A 132 -2.95 10.82 7.02
CA LEU A 132 -2.55 10.01 5.88
C LEU A 132 -3.68 9.14 5.34
N GLU A 133 -4.44 8.46 6.21
CA GLU A 133 -5.59 7.63 5.80
C GLU A 133 -6.60 8.40 4.96
N ILE A 134 -6.92 9.63 5.39
CA ILE A 134 -7.88 10.46 4.66
C ILE A 134 -7.22 11.02 3.39
N LEU A 135 -5.95 11.41 3.41
CA LEU A 135 -5.24 11.84 2.20
C LEU A 135 -5.23 10.74 1.13
N ILE A 136 -4.91 9.50 1.50
CA ILE A 136 -4.93 8.34 0.61
C ILE A 136 -6.35 8.12 0.06
N ALA A 137 -7.38 8.27 0.90
CA ALA A 137 -8.77 8.17 0.46
C ALA A 137 -9.15 9.26 -0.56
N LEU A 138 -8.64 10.49 -0.39
CA LEU A 138 -8.88 11.60 -1.31
C LEU A 138 -8.18 11.41 -2.65
N ILE A 139 -6.86 11.19 -2.64
CA ILE A 139 -6.08 11.06 -3.88
C ILE A 139 -6.41 9.76 -4.63
N GLY A 140 -6.87 8.73 -3.90
CA GLY A 140 -7.32 7.45 -4.44
C GLY A 140 -8.78 7.41 -4.88
N GLU A 141 -9.51 8.53 -4.85
CA GLU A 141 -10.91 8.66 -5.29
C GLU A 141 -11.88 7.70 -4.57
N GLN A 142 -11.69 7.50 -3.27
CA GLN A 142 -12.40 6.47 -2.50
C GLN A 142 -13.76 6.91 -1.92
N PHE A 143 -14.25 8.09 -2.33
CA PHE A 143 -15.58 8.61 -1.97
C PHE A 143 -16.58 8.48 -3.12
N ASP A 144 -16.30 7.61 -4.10
CA ASP A 144 -17.17 7.27 -5.22
C ASP A 144 -17.74 8.52 -5.93
N GLN A 145 -19.06 8.57 -6.10
CA GLN A 145 -19.80 9.67 -6.73
C GLN A 145 -19.72 10.99 -5.96
N ASP A 146 -19.41 10.95 -4.66
CA ASP A 146 -19.39 12.12 -3.79
C ASP A 146 -18.02 12.83 -3.76
N MET A 147 -17.02 12.33 -4.50
CA MET A 147 -15.72 12.99 -4.67
C MET A 147 -15.85 14.45 -5.13
N GLU A 148 -16.83 14.75 -5.99
CA GLU A 148 -17.08 16.11 -6.47
C GLU A 148 -17.58 17.08 -5.39
N SER A 149 -18.11 16.54 -4.28
CA SER A 149 -18.61 17.33 -3.17
C SER A 149 -17.52 17.71 -2.18
N ILE A 150 -16.37 17.04 -2.17
CA ILE A 150 -15.27 17.28 -1.22
C ILE A 150 -14.33 18.39 -1.73
N CYS A 151 -14.15 19.46 -0.97
CA CYS A 151 -13.20 20.54 -1.30
C CYS A 151 -11.77 20.18 -0.92
N GLY A 152 -11.58 19.60 0.26
CA GLY A 152 -10.26 19.30 0.80
C GLY A 152 -10.28 18.83 2.24
N ILE A 153 -9.10 18.74 2.83
CA ILE A 153 -8.87 18.35 4.21
C ILE A 153 -7.98 19.37 4.91
N VAL A 154 -8.25 19.62 6.20
CA VAL A 154 -7.48 20.52 7.06
C VAL A 154 -7.06 19.77 8.32
N CYS A 155 -5.78 19.85 8.69
CA CYS A 155 -5.26 19.41 9.98
C CYS A 155 -4.79 20.62 10.80
N ASN A 156 -5.42 20.83 11.95
CA ASN A 156 -5.12 21.90 12.87
C ASN A 156 -4.35 21.38 14.08
N MET A 157 -3.11 21.85 14.26
CA MET A 157 -2.32 21.53 15.43
C MET A 157 -2.55 22.58 16.52
N ARG A 158 -3.07 22.18 17.68
CA ARG A 158 -3.36 23.09 18.79
C ARG A 158 -2.91 22.49 20.11
N GLY A 159 -2.44 23.32 21.04
CA GLY A 159 -1.98 22.86 22.37
C GLY A 159 -3.04 22.18 23.25
N LYS A 160 -4.34 22.31 22.94
CA LYS A 160 -5.45 21.62 23.63
C LYS A 160 -5.90 20.32 22.95
N GLY A 161 -5.22 19.90 21.89
CA GLY A 161 -5.61 18.76 21.06
C GLY A 161 -5.75 19.17 19.60
N SER A 162 -5.46 18.23 18.70
CA SER A 162 -5.47 18.46 17.25
C SER A 162 -6.86 18.23 16.68
N LYS A 163 -7.10 18.78 15.48
CA LYS A 163 -8.35 18.57 14.74
C LYS A 163 -8.06 18.23 13.31
N ILE A 164 -8.77 17.26 12.76
CA ILE A 164 -8.75 16.98 11.32
C ILE A 164 -10.17 17.18 10.81
N SER A 165 -10.31 17.85 9.67
CA SER A 165 -11.62 18.09 9.08
C SER A 165 -11.62 17.95 7.58
N VAL A 166 -12.62 17.23 7.05
CA VAL A 166 -12.88 17.09 5.61
C VAL A 166 -13.99 18.04 5.21
N TRP A 167 -13.69 18.95 4.30
CA TRP A 167 -14.57 20.03 3.88
C TRP A 167 -15.35 19.62 2.64
N THR A 168 -16.64 19.93 2.62
CA THR A 168 -17.51 19.72 1.47
C THR A 168 -18.16 21.05 1.03
N LYS A 169 -18.53 21.13 -0.24
CA LYS A 169 -18.97 22.38 -0.88
C LYS A 169 -20.39 22.83 -0.54
N ASP A 170 -21.25 21.90 -0.11
CA ASP A 170 -22.67 22.17 0.21
C ASP A 170 -23.07 21.45 1.50
N ALA A 171 -23.30 22.22 2.56
CA ALA A 171 -23.79 21.69 3.83
C ALA A 171 -25.26 21.28 3.82
N ASN A 172 -26.01 21.53 2.75
CA ASN A 172 -27.42 21.14 2.62
C ASN A 172 -27.62 19.85 1.82
N ASP A 173 -26.58 19.33 1.17
CA ASP A 173 -26.60 18.00 0.57
C ASP A 173 -26.37 16.93 1.65
N ASP A 174 -27.40 16.70 2.48
CA ASP A 174 -27.32 15.76 3.60
C ASP A 174 -26.98 14.34 3.15
N ASP A 175 -27.46 13.93 1.98
CA ASP A 175 -27.24 12.60 1.42
C ASP A 175 -25.77 12.39 1.02
N ALA A 176 -25.17 13.32 0.27
CA ALA A 176 -23.75 13.24 -0.07
C ALA A 176 -22.88 13.36 1.18
N ASN A 177 -23.19 14.30 2.08
CA ASN A 177 -22.43 14.49 3.32
C ASN A 177 -22.50 13.24 4.20
N LEU A 178 -23.64 12.57 4.28
CA LEU A 178 -23.78 11.32 5.04
C LEU A 178 -22.95 10.19 4.42
N ARG A 179 -22.99 10.00 3.09
CA ARG A 179 -22.18 9.00 2.40
C ARG A 179 -20.69 9.24 2.59
N ILE A 180 -20.22 10.49 2.46
CA ILE A 180 -18.85 10.89 2.76
C ILE A 180 -18.48 10.52 4.20
N GLY A 181 -19.36 10.85 5.16
CA GLY A 181 -19.16 10.51 6.57
C GLY A 181 -19.08 9.01 6.84
N MET A 182 -19.84 8.19 6.10
CA MET A 182 -19.78 6.73 6.21
C MET A 182 -18.47 6.15 5.66
N VAL A 183 -17.94 6.70 4.56
CA VAL A 183 -16.62 6.35 4.05
C VAL A 183 -15.54 6.72 5.08
N LEU A 184 -15.60 7.92 5.66
CA LEU A 184 -14.68 8.33 6.73
C LEU A 184 -14.77 7.38 7.94
N LYS A 185 -15.99 7.03 8.39
CA LYS A 185 -16.18 6.03 9.45
C LYS A 185 -15.48 4.72 9.10
N LYS A 186 -15.69 4.18 7.91
CA LYS A 186 -15.09 2.91 7.47
C LYS A 186 -13.57 2.99 7.47
N LYS A 187 -12.99 4.08 6.94
CA LYS A 187 -11.53 4.31 6.90
C LYS A 187 -10.95 4.35 8.31
N LEU A 188 -11.55 5.12 9.21
CA LEU A 188 -11.05 5.29 10.58
C LEU A 188 -11.25 4.05 11.46
N LEU A 189 -12.24 3.20 11.17
CA LEU A 189 -12.42 1.92 11.87
C LEU A 189 -11.37 0.87 11.47
N ASN A 190 -10.93 0.92 10.21
CA ASN A 190 -9.95 -0.01 9.64
C ASN A 190 -8.51 0.49 9.77
N ALA A 191 -8.30 1.73 10.21
CA ALA A 191 -6.98 2.30 10.40
C ALA A 191 -6.23 1.60 11.55
N GLU A 192 -4.97 1.27 11.31
CA GLU A 192 -4.09 0.70 12.32
C GLU A 192 -3.43 1.81 13.13
N PHE A 193 -3.79 1.91 14.41
CA PHE A 193 -3.22 2.88 15.32
C PHE A 193 -2.03 2.30 16.09
N PRO A 194 -0.96 3.09 16.31
CA PRO A 194 0.19 2.63 17.08
C PRO A 194 -0.17 2.23 18.52
N ASN A 195 0.65 1.36 19.12
CA ASN A 195 0.56 0.90 20.52
C ASN A 195 -0.70 0.07 20.88
N ASN A 196 -1.23 -0.74 19.96
CA ASN A 196 -2.40 -1.60 20.19
C ASN A 196 -3.64 -0.85 20.71
N MET A 197 -3.82 0.42 20.31
CA MET A 197 -4.97 1.19 20.75
C MET A 197 -6.26 0.56 20.20
N GLN A 198 -7.18 0.18 21.10
CA GLN A 198 -8.42 -0.49 20.69
C GLN A 198 -9.30 0.45 19.86
N SER A 199 -9.68 -0.01 18.67
CA SER A 199 -10.71 0.60 17.83
C SER A 199 -12.09 0.40 18.48
N PRO A 200 -13.04 1.37 18.40
CA PRO A 200 -12.90 2.66 17.73
C PRO A 200 -12.19 3.70 18.59
N VAL A 201 -11.28 4.44 17.98
CA VAL A 201 -10.52 5.50 18.67
C VAL A 201 -11.30 6.81 18.86
N PHE A 202 -12.48 6.93 18.24
CA PHE A 202 -13.44 8.03 18.42
C PHE A 202 -14.86 7.50 18.59
N GLU A 203 -15.69 8.19 19.36
CA GLU A 203 -17.08 7.77 19.58
C GLU A 203 -18.03 8.24 18.46
N VAL A 204 -17.87 9.50 18.01
CA VAL A 204 -18.80 10.17 17.10
C VAL A 204 -18.06 11.08 16.12
N LEU A 205 -18.30 10.88 14.83
CA LEU A 205 -18.01 11.89 13.79
C LEU A 205 -19.16 12.89 13.75
N ARG A 206 -18.83 14.19 13.68
CA ARG A 206 -19.81 15.28 13.64
C ARG A 206 -19.61 16.12 12.40
N TYR A 207 -20.69 16.43 11.70
CA TYR A 207 -20.69 17.34 10.57
C TYR A 207 -21.17 18.72 11.01
N GLU A 208 -20.42 19.77 10.71
CA GLU A 208 -20.70 21.16 11.08
C GLU A 208 -20.74 22.02 9.81
N ASP A 209 -21.77 22.85 9.62
CA ASP A 209 -21.79 23.81 8.52
C ASP A 209 -20.84 24.99 8.80
N HIS A 210 -20.21 25.52 7.75
CA HIS A 210 -19.23 26.58 7.91
C HIS A 210 -19.84 27.85 8.52
N ALA A 211 -21.07 28.22 8.13
CA ALA A 211 -21.72 29.43 8.61
C ALA A 211 -21.91 29.44 10.14
N SER A 212 -22.28 28.30 10.72
CA SER A 212 -22.35 28.10 12.17
C SER A 212 -20.97 28.11 12.82
N CYS A 213 -19.94 27.54 12.17
CA CYS A 213 -18.57 27.58 12.67
C CYS A 213 -18.00 29.01 12.77
N MET A 214 -18.33 29.88 11.80
CA MET A 214 -17.87 31.29 11.79
C MET A 214 -18.53 32.12 12.89
N LYS A 215 -19.84 31.91 13.12
CA LYS A 215 -20.66 32.72 14.03
C LYS A 215 -20.56 32.28 15.50
N LYS A 216 -19.78 31.25 15.81
CA LYS A 216 -19.73 30.69 17.17
C LYS A 216 -19.27 31.74 18.19
N THR A 217 -20.04 31.90 19.26
CA THR A 217 -19.68 32.69 20.44
C THR A 217 -19.28 31.81 21.63
N GLY A 218 -19.48 30.49 21.52
CA GLY A 218 -19.12 29.48 22.52
C GLY A 218 -18.22 28.36 21.99
N SER A 219 -17.94 27.38 22.84
CA SER A 219 -16.93 26.33 22.59
C SER A 219 -17.38 25.20 21.63
N VAL A 220 -18.69 25.06 21.35
CA VAL A 220 -19.25 23.93 20.59
C VAL A 220 -20.23 24.41 19.52
N VAL A 221 -20.09 23.90 18.29
CA VAL A 221 -21.04 24.10 17.19
C VAL A 221 -22.02 22.94 17.21
N LYS A 222 -23.32 23.22 16.99
CA LYS A 222 -24.32 22.15 16.90
C LYS A 222 -24.08 21.36 15.62
N ALA A 223 -23.86 20.05 15.75
CA ALA A 223 -23.67 19.18 14.59
C ALA A 223 -24.98 19.07 13.79
N LYS A 224 -24.87 19.18 12.46
CA LYS A 224 -25.96 18.96 11.51
C LYS A 224 -26.19 17.48 11.25
N LEU A 225 -25.11 16.72 11.08
CA LEU A 225 -25.12 15.26 10.99
C LEU A 225 -24.19 14.67 12.06
N SER A 226 -24.45 13.43 12.49
CA SER A 226 -23.58 12.72 13.43
C SER A 226 -23.60 11.23 13.14
N ILE A 227 -22.42 10.61 13.13
CA ILE A 227 -22.24 9.19 12.88
C ILE A 227 -21.52 8.59 14.07
N LYS A 228 -22.15 7.61 14.74
CA LYS A 228 -21.51 6.84 15.81
C LYS A 228 -20.58 5.79 15.23
N LEU A 229 -19.41 5.63 15.84
CA LEU A 229 -18.37 4.67 15.44
C LEU A 229 -18.48 3.30 16.14
N SER A 230 -19.60 3.00 16.81
CA SER A 230 -19.81 1.69 17.44
C SER A 230 -19.52 0.54 16.47
N SER A 231 -18.83 -0.48 16.97
CA SER A 231 -18.44 -1.68 16.25
C SER A 231 -19.62 -2.30 15.49
N PHE A 232 -19.36 -2.70 14.25
CA PHE A 232 -20.28 -3.55 13.51
C PHE A 232 -20.43 -4.86 14.30
N VAL A 233 -21.62 -5.10 14.88
CA VAL A 233 -22.00 -6.47 15.23
C VAL A 233 -22.30 -7.13 13.89
N MET A 234 -21.44 -8.07 13.49
CA MET A 234 -21.76 -9.00 12.40
C MET A 234 -23.00 -9.77 12.82
N ALA A 235 -24.17 -9.33 12.37
CA ALA A 235 -25.35 -10.17 12.41
C ALA A 235 -25.14 -11.26 11.36
N ASP A 236 -25.26 -12.49 11.85
CA ASP A 236 -25.24 -13.77 11.15
C ASP A 236 -26.02 -13.70 9.82
N GLU A 237 -25.31 -13.72 8.69
CA GLU A 237 -25.91 -13.94 7.37
C GLU A 237 -26.11 -15.45 7.16
N THR A 238 -27.05 -16.01 7.91
CA THR A 238 -27.72 -17.24 7.55
C THR A 238 -29.22 -16.95 7.45
N ASN A 239 -29.74 -17.07 6.23
CA ASN A 239 -31.13 -16.89 5.78
C ASN A 239 -31.55 -15.46 5.39
N ALA A 240 -31.38 -15.14 4.11
CA ALA A 240 -32.37 -14.34 3.40
C ALA A 240 -32.45 -14.81 1.94
N GLU A 241 -33.60 -15.35 1.61
CA GLU A 241 -34.03 -15.74 0.27
C GLU A 241 -34.04 -14.55 -0.69
N GLU A 242 -33.96 -14.88 -1.98
CA GLU A 242 -34.08 -14.02 -3.15
C GLU A 242 -35.11 -12.89 -2.97
N ASN A 243 -34.62 -11.66 -2.96
CA ASN A 243 -35.30 -10.58 -3.67
C ASN A 243 -34.29 -9.50 -4.08
N GLY A 244 -34.31 -9.18 -5.38
CA GLY A 244 -33.32 -8.38 -6.07
C GLY A 244 -32.99 -7.07 -5.38
N THR A 245 -31.73 -6.94 -4.99
CA THR A 245 -31.10 -5.66 -4.69
C THR A 245 -29.95 -5.50 -5.68
N THR A 246 -30.06 -4.50 -6.55
CA THR A 246 -29.02 -4.09 -7.50
C THR A 246 -27.72 -3.81 -6.73
N ALA A 247 -26.78 -4.75 -6.82
CA ALA A 247 -25.43 -4.60 -6.29
C ALA A 247 -24.76 -3.38 -6.95
N LEU A 248 -24.27 -2.45 -6.13
CA LEU A 248 -23.38 -1.39 -6.59
C LEU A 248 -22.08 -2.04 -7.09
N ASN A 249 -21.94 -2.11 -8.41
CA ASN A 249 -20.72 -2.55 -9.10
C ASN A 249 -19.58 -1.55 -8.83
N THR A 250 -18.94 -1.67 -7.67
CA THR A 250 -17.63 -1.05 -7.44
C THR A 250 -16.59 -1.91 -8.16
N THR A 251 -16.12 -1.41 -9.31
CA THR A 251 -15.04 -2.09 -10.04
C THR A 251 -13.77 -2.01 -9.18
N PRO A 252 -13.05 -3.12 -8.91
CA PRO A 252 -11.85 -3.08 -8.09
C PRO A 252 -10.83 -2.11 -8.68
N LEU A 253 -10.29 -1.21 -7.85
CA LEU A 253 -9.21 -0.32 -8.27
C LEU A 253 -7.96 -1.17 -8.54
N TYR A 254 -7.42 -1.10 -9.76
CA TYR A 254 -6.31 -1.92 -10.26
C TYR A 254 -6.59 -3.43 -10.21
N PRO A 255 -7.53 -3.93 -11.04
CA PRO A 255 -7.79 -5.35 -11.12
C PRO A 255 -6.56 -6.09 -11.65
N LEU A 256 -6.24 -7.22 -11.04
CA LEU A 256 -5.25 -8.13 -11.57
C LEU A 256 -5.82 -8.82 -12.81
N LYS A 257 -4.95 -9.15 -13.76
CA LYS A 257 -5.35 -9.93 -14.95
C LYS A 257 -5.91 -11.30 -14.56
N ARG A 258 -5.47 -11.83 -13.41
CA ARG A 258 -5.85 -13.15 -12.89
C ARG A 258 -6.19 -13.03 -11.41
N ALA A 259 -7.20 -13.77 -10.98
CA ALA A 259 -7.47 -14.01 -9.58
C ALA A 259 -6.52 -15.06 -9.02
N TRP A 260 -6.16 -14.93 -7.75
CA TRP A 260 -5.25 -15.84 -7.06
C TRP A 260 -5.83 -16.26 -5.71
N TRP A 261 -5.58 -17.51 -5.34
CA TRP A 261 -5.89 -18.07 -4.03
C TRP A 261 -4.65 -18.12 -3.16
N TRP A 262 -4.76 -17.55 -1.96
CA TRP A 262 -3.78 -17.71 -0.90
C TRP A 262 -4.19 -18.87 -0.01
N TRP A 263 -3.25 -19.77 0.26
CA TRP A 263 -3.42 -20.95 1.09
C TRP A 263 -2.38 -20.98 2.20
N TYR A 264 -2.76 -21.55 3.33
CA TYR A 264 -1.90 -21.78 4.48
C TYR A 264 -1.99 -23.25 4.91
N LEU A 265 -0.85 -23.92 5.01
CA LEU A 265 -0.75 -25.24 5.63
C LEU A 265 -0.30 -25.07 7.08
N SER A 266 -1.13 -25.45 8.05
CA SER A 266 -0.79 -25.35 9.48
C SER A 266 0.21 -26.43 9.91
N ASP A 267 0.91 -26.22 11.04
CA ASP A 267 1.84 -27.18 11.65
C ASP A 267 1.16 -28.23 12.55
N GLU A 268 -0.16 -28.36 12.49
CA GLU A 268 -0.99 -29.30 13.26
C GLU A 268 -0.81 -30.75 12.78
N LYS A 269 0.32 -31.37 13.14
CA LYS A 269 0.72 -32.71 12.65
C LYS A 269 -0.20 -33.86 13.05
N ASN A 270 -1.15 -33.63 13.94
CA ASN A 270 -2.19 -34.58 14.34
C ASN A 270 -3.30 -34.73 13.30
N MET A 271 -3.46 -33.75 12.40
CA MET A 271 -4.42 -33.79 11.31
C MET A 271 -3.78 -34.36 10.04
N ASN A 272 -4.61 -34.87 9.12
CA ASN A 272 -4.10 -35.26 7.80
C ASN A 272 -3.70 -34.03 6.97
N TRP A 273 -2.97 -34.23 5.87
CA TRP A 273 -2.43 -33.10 5.10
C TRP A 273 -3.51 -32.20 4.51
N GLU A 274 -4.59 -32.79 3.98
CA GLU A 274 -5.69 -32.05 3.35
C GLU A 274 -6.42 -31.16 4.37
N GLU A 275 -6.66 -31.68 5.58
CA GLU A 275 -7.31 -30.94 6.67
C GLU A 275 -6.46 -29.76 7.19
N ARG A 276 -5.13 -29.86 7.08
CA ARG A 276 -4.21 -28.79 7.47
C ARG A 276 -4.17 -27.66 6.45
N LEU A 277 -4.55 -27.93 5.21
CA LEU A 277 -4.51 -26.97 4.11
C LEU A 277 -5.78 -26.11 4.12
N LYS A 278 -5.61 -24.84 4.48
CA LYS A 278 -6.71 -23.88 4.63
C LYS A 278 -6.63 -22.84 3.54
N HIS A 279 -7.74 -22.64 2.82
CA HIS A 279 -7.91 -21.47 1.97
C HIS A 279 -7.99 -20.24 2.88
N VAL A 280 -7.16 -19.24 2.60
CA VAL A 280 -7.09 -18.01 3.41
C VAL A 280 -7.92 -16.92 2.76
N PHE A 281 -7.65 -16.64 1.48
CA PHE A 281 -8.28 -15.53 0.78
C PHE A 281 -8.19 -15.67 -0.75
N THR A 282 -9.11 -15.03 -1.47
CA THR A 282 -9.06 -14.85 -2.92
C THR A 282 -8.86 -13.37 -3.23
N PHE A 283 -7.75 -13.01 -3.86
CA PHE A 283 -7.51 -11.63 -4.29
C PHE A 283 -7.56 -11.51 -5.81
N LYS A 284 -8.13 -10.41 -6.29
CA LYS A 284 -8.40 -10.10 -7.70
C LYS A 284 -7.93 -8.69 -8.08
N SER A 285 -7.35 -7.95 -7.15
CA SER A 285 -6.81 -6.61 -7.35
C SER A 285 -5.49 -6.44 -6.62
N VAL A 286 -4.70 -5.46 -7.05
CA VAL A 286 -3.44 -5.09 -6.39
C VAL A 286 -3.70 -4.67 -4.93
N GLY A 287 -4.79 -3.94 -4.68
CA GLY A 287 -5.17 -3.51 -3.33
C GLY A 287 -5.49 -4.68 -2.40
N GLU A 288 -6.25 -5.67 -2.87
CA GLU A 288 -6.54 -6.88 -2.11
C GLU A 288 -5.29 -7.72 -1.83
N PHE A 289 -4.35 -7.79 -2.79
CA PHE A 289 -3.06 -8.46 -2.58
C PHE A 289 -2.27 -7.83 -1.44
N TRP A 290 -2.03 -6.51 -1.48
CA TRP A 290 -1.26 -5.82 -0.45
C TRP A 290 -1.97 -5.83 0.91
N ALA A 291 -3.29 -5.61 0.93
CA ALA A 291 -4.06 -5.69 2.16
C ALA A 291 -3.94 -7.05 2.85
N LEU A 292 -3.93 -8.14 2.07
CA LEU A 292 -3.69 -9.48 2.61
C LEU A 292 -2.23 -9.65 3.05
N TYR A 293 -1.27 -9.25 2.21
CA TYR A 293 0.16 -9.45 2.45
C TYR A 293 0.63 -8.72 3.72
N ASP A 294 0.16 -7.49 3.94
CA ASP A 294 0.51 -6.68 5.11
C ASP A 294 -0.16 -7.19 6.39
N ALA A 295 -1.34 -7.81 6.28
CA ALA A 295 -2.09 -8.32 7.42
C ALA A 295 -1.62 -9.69 7.95
N ILE A 296 -0.77 -10.40 7.20
CA ILE A 296 -0.29 -11.73 7.57
C ILE A 296 1.20 -11.71 7.94
N LYS A 297 1.65 -12.76 8.64
CA LYS A 297 3.08 -12.90 8.96
C LYS A 297 3.87 -13.11 7.67
N PRO A 298 5.08 -12.53 7.54
CA PRO A 298 5.99 -12.93 6.46
C PRO A 298 6.42 -14.39 6.65
N PRO A 299 6.90 -15.08 5.60
CA PRO A 299 7.38 -16.46 5.69
C PRO A 299 8.33 -16.73 6.85
N SER A 300 9.29 -15.84 7.10
CA SER A 300 10.26 -15.92 8.20
C SER A 300 9.63 -15.97 9.60
N GLY A 301 8.43 -15.41 9.75
CA GLY A 301 7.66 -15.38 11.01
C GLY A 301 6.78 -16.61 11.25
N LEU A 302 6.74 -17.56 10.33
CA LEU A 302 5.93 -18.78 10.46
C LEU A 302 6.63 -19.86 11.30
N ASN A 303 5.82 -20.73 11.88
CA ASN A 303 6.32 -21.93 12.54
C ASN A 303 6.95 -22.91 11.55
N THR A 304 7.86 -23.73 12.04
CA THR A 304 8.41 -24.84 11.25
C THR A 304 7.31 -25.84 10.90
N SER A 305 7.30 -26.32 9.65
CA SER A 305 6.28 -27.21 9.06
C SER A 305 5.03 -26.52 8.55
N CYS A 306 4.96 -25.18 8.63
CA CYS A 306 3.96 -24.40 7.93
C CYS A 306 4.37 -24.12 6.48
N ASP A 307 3.37 -23.94 5.62
CA ASP A 307 3.56 -23.53 4.23
C ASP A 307 2.63 -22.37 3.88
N TYR A 308 3.12 -21.44 3.05
CA TYR A 308 2.25 -20.57 2.27
C TYR A 308 2.22 -21.03 0.83
N SER A 309 1.07 -20.92 0.18
CA SER A 309 0.94 -21.17 -1.25
C SER A 309 0.04 -20.13 -1.90
N VAL A 310 0.44 -19.63 -3.07
CA VAL A 310 -0.37 -18.71 -3.87
C VAL A 310 -0.53 -19.32 -5.26
N PHE A 311 -1.76 -19.71 -5.60
CA PHE A 311 -2.07 -20.42 -6.84
C PHE A 311 -3.12 -19.66 -7.65
N ARG A 312 -3.13 -19.85 -8.96
CA ARG A 312 -4.20 -19.29 -9.80
C ARG A 312 -5.55 -19.77 -9.27
N HIS A 313 -6.54 -18.89 -9.33
CA HIS A 313 -7.91 -19.20 -8.92
C HIS A 313 -8.37 -20.51 -9.56
N ASN A 314 -9.01 -21.37 -8.75
CA ASN A 314 -9.42 -22.73 -9.09
C ASN A 314 -8.30 -23.79 -9.22
N ILE A 315 -7.05 -23.48 -8.87
CA ILE A 315 -5.98 -24.48 -8.79
C ILE A 315 -5.57 -24.65 -7.32
N GLN A 316 -5.72 -25.85 -6.79
CA GLN A 316 -5.29 -26.15 -5.42
C GLN A 316 -3.77 -26.46 -5.38
N PRO A 317 -3.07 -26.13 -4.29
CA PRO A 317 -1.63 -26.36 -4.12
C PRO A 317 -1.32 -27.82 -3.76
N MET A 318 -1.83 -28.76 -4.54
CA MET A 318 -1.66 -30.21 -4.35
C MET A 318 -1.29 -30.88 -5.66
N TRP A 319 -0.63 -32.03 -5.61
CA TRP A 319 -0.16 -32.70 -6.83
C TRP A 319 -1.29 -33.42 -7.57
N GLU A 320 -2.34 -33.76 -6.84
CA GLU A 320 -3.44 -34.62 -7.24
C GLU A 320 -4.42 -33.92 -8.19
N VAL A 321 -4.42 -32.58 -8.24
CA VAL A 321 -5.30 -31.85 -9.16
C VAL A 321 -4.84 -31.95 -10.62
N PRO A 322 -5.77 -31.95 -11.59
CA PRO A 322 -5.47 -32.15 -13.00
C PRO A 322 -4.41 -31.21 -13.58
N GLU A 323 -4.36 -29.98 -13.09
CA GLU A 323 -3.43 -28.94 -13.54
C GLU A 323 -1.99 -29.19 -13.06
N ASN A 324 -1.81 -29.91 -11.94
CA ASN A 324 -0.50 -30.12 -11.33
C ASN A 324 0.05 -31.54 -11.54
N GLN A 325 -0.80 -32.55 -11.79
CA GLN A 325 -0.39 -33.96 -11.82
C GLN A 325 0.72 -34.30 -12.84
N HIS A 326 0.77 -33.58 -13.97
CA HIS A 326 1.81 -33.73 -15.01
C HIS A 326 2.83 -32.58 -14.98
N GLY A 327 2.74 -31.74 -13.96
CA GLY A 327 3.54 -30.54 -13.78
C GLY A 327 4.92 -30.80 -13.21
N GLY A 328 5.64 -29.71 -13.01
CA GLY A 328 6.90 -29.69 -12.30
C GLY A 328 7.07 -28.38 -11.55
N ARG A 329 8.22 -28.20 -10.92
CA ARG A 329 8.51 -27.01 -10.13
C ARG A 329 9.94 -26.52 -10.28
N TRP A 330 10.11 -25.22 -10.39
CA TRP A 330 11.39 -24.56 -10.12
C TRP A 330 11.59 -24.45 -8.63
N LEU A 331 12.62 -25.12 -8.10
CA LEU A 331 12.95 -25.16 -6.68
C LEU A 331 14.11 -24.23 -6.36
N ILE A 332 13.91 -23.42 -5.32
CA ILE A 332 14.91 -22.60 -4.62
C ILE A 332 15.08 -23.21 -3.23
N ASN A 333 16.31 -23.61 -2.88
CA ASN A 333 16.63 -24.04 -1.52
C ASN A 333 17.24 -22.87 -0.75
N ILE A 334 16.69 -22.61 0.44
CA ILE A 334 17.24 -21.64 1.39
C ILE A 334 17.88 -22.43 2.54
N GLU A 335 19.20 -22.46 2.57
CA GLU A 335 19.96 -23.22 3.56
C GLU A 335 19.74 -22.69 4.99
N LYS A 336 19.85 -23.60 5.96
CA LYS A 336 19.78 -23.23 7.38
C LYS A 336 20.94 -22.27 7.72
N GLY A 337 20.62 -21.16 8.37
CA GLY A 337 21.60 -20.16 8.80
C GLY A 337 21.73 -18.95 7.87
N ARG A 338 21.07 -18.97 6.71
CA ARG A 338 20.84 -17.74 5.93
C ARG A 338 19.93 -16.78 6.72
N PRO A 339 20.07 -15.44 6.54
CA PRO A 339 19.22 -14.47 7.23
C PRO A 339 17.72 -14.73 6.95
N PRO A 340 16.83 -14.61 7.96
CA PRO A 340 15.41 -14.84 7.76
C PRO A 340 14.79 -13.94 6.69
N GLU A 341 15.26 -12.70 6.56
CA GLU A 341 14.76 -11.71 5.59
C GLU A 341 14.97 -12.17 4.13
N MET A 342 15.94 -13.05 3.90
CA MET A 342 16.22 -13.60 2.56
C MET A 342 15.01 -14.36 2.01
N ILE A 343 14.32 -15.16 2.82
CA ILE A 343 13.17 -15.92 2.33
C ILE A 343 11.98 -15.00 2.05
N ASP A 344 11.81 -13.94 2.85
CA ASP A 344 10.74 -12.97 2.68
C ASP A 344 10.92 -12.19 1.38
N GLN A 345 12.15 -11.77 1.08
CA GLN A 345 12.45 -11.08 -0.18
C GLN A 345 12.20 -11.98 -1.38
N ILE A 346 12.73 -13.22 -1.39
CA ILE A 346 12.53 -14.15 -2.51
C ILE A 346 11.03 -14.42 -2.71
N TRP A 347 10.28 -14.60 -1.62
CA TRP A 347 8.85 -14.81 -1.65
C TRP A 347 8.12 -13.62 -2.28
N LEU A 348 8.39 -12.41 -1.80
CA LEU A 348 7.75 -11.20 -2.31
C LEU A 348 8.09 -10.94 -3.78
N GLU A 349 9.34 -11.08 -4.20
CA GLU A 349 9.75 -10.90 -5.59
C GLU A 349 9.00 -11.84 -6.54
N ILE A 350 8.82 -13.09 -6.13
CA ILE A 350 8.07 -14.07 -6.93
C ILE A 350 6.58 -13.70 -6.97
N LEU A 351 5.98 -13.32 -5.84
CA LEU A 351 4.58 -12.88 -5.82
C LEU A 351 4.37 -11.65 -6.71
N MET A 352 5.25 -10.67 -6.64
CA MET A 352 5.23 -9.48 -7.50
C MET A 352 5.36 -9.83 -8.98
N ALA A 353 6.24 -10.78 -9.32
CA ALA A 353 6.38 -11.28 -10.68
C ALA A 353 5.12 -12.00 -11.19
N LEU A 354 4.44 -12.78 -10.33
CA LEU A 354 3.21 -13.49 -10.68
C LEU A 354 2.04 -12.54 -10.89
N ILE A 355 1.73 -11.69 -9.91
CA ILE A 355 0.56 -10.79 -9.99
C ILE A 355 0.77 -9.68 -11.04
N GLY A 356 2.03 -9.34 -11.33
CA GLY A 356 2.43 -8.38 -12.36
C GLY A 356 2.57 -8.97 -13.77
N GLU A 357 2.22 -10.26 -13.97
CA GLU A 357 2.31 -10.96 -15.27
C GLU A 357 3.70 -10.88 -15.93
N GLN A 358 4.76 -10.92 -15.12
CA GLN A 358 6.12 -10.64 -15.59
C GLN A 358 6.80 -11.82 -16.30
N PHE A 359 6.13 -12.97 -16.38
CA PHE A 359 6.58 -14.14 -17.15
C PHE A 359 6.04 -14.15 -18.60
N GLY A 360 5.36 -13.08 -19.04
CA GLY A 360 4.87 -12.94 -20.41
C GLY A 360 3.90 -14.04 -20.82
N ASP A 361 4.09 -14.60 -22.02
CA ASP A 361 3.22 -15.65 -22.57
C ASP A 361 3.27 -16.96 -21.76
N ASP A 362 4.36 -17.18 -21.01
CA ASP A 362 4.51 -18.38 -20.18
C ASP A 362 3.71 -18.31 -18.86
N MET A 363 3.05 -17.17 -18.55
CA MET A 363 2.13 -17.06 -17.41
C MET A 363 1.04 -18.14 -17.40
N ASP A 364 0.57 -18.55 -18.59
CA ASP A 364 -0.43 -19.62 -18.69
C ASP A 364 0.10 -21.00 -18.32
N SER A 365 1.41 -21.17 -18.24
CA SER A 365 2.06 -22.41 -17.81
C SER A 365 2.27 -22.49 -16.30
N ILE A 366 2.23 -21.38 -15.56
CA ILE A 366 2.52 -21.34 -14.11
C ILE A 366 1.25 -21.61 -13.29
N CYS A 367 1.22 -22.65 -12.46
CA CYS A 367 0.09 -22.94 -11.58
C CYS A 367 0.07 -22.05 -10.33
N GLY A 368 1.23 -21.84 -9.72
CA GLY A 368 1.36 -21.09 -8.46
C GLY A 368 2.76 -21.16 -7.87
N VAL A 369 2.90 -20.68 -6.65
CA VAL A 369 4.14 -20.71 -5.86
C VAL A 369 3.85 -21.27 -4.46
N VAL A 370 4.80 -22.04 -3.93
CA VAL A 370 4.76 -22.63 -2.58
C VAL A 370 6.02 -22.21 -1.82
N CYS A 371 5.86 -21.71 -0.60
CA CYS A 371 6.93 -21.47 0.37
C CYS A 371 6.81 -22.46 1.53
N ASN A 372 7.83 -23.27 1.73
CA ASN A 372 7.90 -24.30 2.75
C ASN A 372 8.87 -23.95 3.88
N MET A 373 8.36 -23.79 5.10
CA MET A 373 9.20 -23.52 6.26
C MET A 373 9.67 -24.80 6.93
N ARG A 374 10.98 -25.07 6.97
CA ARG A 374 11.53 -26.33 7.49
C ARG A 374 12.79 -26.08 8.32
N ALA A 375 12.94 -26.83 9.42
CA ALA A 375 14.06 -26.69 10.35
C ALA A 375 15.45 -26.98 9.74
N LYS A 376 15.53 -27.77 8.66
CA LYS A 376 16.78 -28.13 7.97
C LYS A 376 17.10 -27.24 6.77
N GLY A 377 16.34 -26.16 6.58
CA GLY A 377 16.42 -25.30 5.40
C GLY A 377 15.07 -25.24 4.70
N SER A 378 14.61 -24.02 4.42
CA SER A 378 13.33 -23.74 3.81
C SER A 378 13.42 -23.80 2.28
N LYS A 379 12.27 -23.81 1.62
CA LYS A 379 12.20 -23.95 0.16
C LYS A 379 11.15 -23.01 -0.40
N ILE A 380 11.41 -22.44 -1.57
CA ILE A 380 10.36 -21.80 -2.38
C ILE A 380 10.32 -22.52 -3.72
N SER A 381 9.12 -22.76 -4.23
CA SER A 381 8.97 -23.42 -5.53
C SER A 381 7.84 -22.84 -6.37
N ILE A 382 8.13 -22.53 -7.64
CA ILE A 382 7.13 -22.13 -8.64
C ILE A 382 6.71 -23.37 -9.41
N TRP A 383 5.41 -23.65 -9.43
CA TRP A 383 4.84 -24.83 -10.06
C TRP A 383 4.34 -24.51 -11.46
N THR A 384 4.56 -25.40 -12.41
CA THR A 384 4.06 -25.28 -13.78
C THR A 384 3.28 -26.53 -14.17
N LYS A 385 2.36 -26.39 -15.13
CA LYS A 385 1.37 -27.42 -15.50
C LYS A 385 1.92 -28.60 -16.32
N ASN A 386 3.07 -28.42 -16.98
CA ASN A 386 3.64 -29.43 -17.87
C ASN A 386 5.16 -29.53 -17.69
N ALA A 387 5.60 -30.61 -17.04
CA ALA A 387 7.02 -30.87 -16.85
C ALA A 387 7.80 -31.18 -18.12
N ASN A 388 7.13 -31.51 -19.23
CA ASN A 388 7.78 -31.87 -20.50
C ASN A 388 7.88 -30.69 -21.48
N ASP A 389 7.33 -29.53 -21.12
CA ASP A 389 7.53 -28.28 -21.86
C ASP A 389 8.86 -27.62 -21.45
N ASP A 390 9.97 -28.24 -21.84
CA ASP A 390 11.31 -27.80 -21.43
C ASP A 390 11.59 -26.35 -21.89
N GLU A 391 10.99 -25.90 -23.00
CA GLU A 391 11.17 -24.56 -23.54
C GLU A 391 10.47 -23.50 -22.69
N ALA A 392 9.17 -23.68 -22.39
CA ALA A 392 8.46 -22.78 -21.48
C ALA A 392 9.05 -22.80 -20.08
N ASN A 393 9.39 -23.98 -19.57
CA ASN A 393 10.00 -24.11 -18.25
C ASN A 393 11.36 -23.40 -18.18
N MET A 394 12.18 -23.50 -19.23
CA MET A 394 13.45 -22.76 -19.30
C MET A 394 13.22 -21.24 -19.32
N ARG A 395 12.29 -20.72 -20.13
CA ARG A 395 11.97 -19.29 -20.16
C ARG A 395 11.49 -18.78 -18.80
N ILE A 396 10.61 -19.52 -18.13
CA ILE A 396 10.18 -19.22 -16.75
C ILE A 396 11.37 -19.15 -15.80
N GLY A 397 12.28 -20.14 -15.88
CA GLY A 397 13.48 -20.19 -15.05
C GLY A 397 14.44 -19.02 -15.28
N ILE A 398 14.58 -18.57 -16.54
CA ILE A 398 15.41 -17.41 -16.89
C ILE A 398 14.83 -16.12 -16.31
N VAL A 399 13.52 -15.90 -16.45
CA VAL A 399 12.83 -14.74 -15.85
C VAL A 399 13.00 -14.79 -14.32
N LEU A 400 12.82 -15.96 -13.71
CA LEU A 400 13.01 -16.14 -12.27
C LEU A 400 14.44 -15.77 -11.84
N LYS A 401 15.48 -16.23 -12.55
CA LYS A 401 16.88 -15.83 -12.30
C LYS A 401 17.02 -14.30 -12.36
N GLN A 402 16.50 -13.65 -13.39
CA GLN A 402 16.61 -12.20 -13.56
C GLN A 402 15.95 -11.43 -12.41
N LYS A 403 14.75 -11.85 -11.99
CA LYS A 403 14.01 -11.22 -10.88
C LYS A 403 14.73 -11.35 -9.55
N LEU A 404 15.39 -12.48 -9.31
CA LEU A 404 16.11 -12.73 -8.06
C LEU A 404 17.55 -12.15 -8.04
N LEU A 405 18.09 -11.73 -9.19
CA LEU A 405 19.39 -11.03 -9.27
C LEU A 405 19.26 -9.51 -9.16
N SER A 406 18.14 -8.96 -9.63
CA SER A 406 17.92 -7.52 -9.73
C SER A 406 17.18 -6.80 -8.58
N PRO A 407 16.75 -7.45 -7.47
CA PRO A 407 15.93 -6.72 -6.51
C PRO A 407 16.78 -5.71 -5.74
N ASP A 408 16.17 -4.60 -5.34
CA ASP A 408 16.76 -3.65 -4.41
C ASP A 408 16.53 -4.19 -2.99
N ILE A 409 17.61 -4.63 -2.36
CA ILE A 409 17.55 -5.39 -1.10
C ILE A 409 18.46 -4.69 -0.09
N PRO A 410 18.06 -4.59 1.19
CA PRO A 410 18.92 -4.12 2.25
C PRO A 410 20.33 -4.75 2.23
N ASN A 411 21.35 -3.92 2.48
CA ASN A 411 22.77 -4.30 2.41
C ASN A 411 23.17 -5.46 3.36
N ASN A 412 22.33 -5.79 4.33
CA ASN A 412 22.55 -6.89 5.28
C ASN A 412 22.11 -8.26 4.73
N VAL A 413 21.48 -8.34 3.56
CA VAL A 413 21.11 -9.62 2.92
C VAL A 413 22.20 -10.07 1.95
N PRO A 414 22.87 -11.22 2.18
CA PRO A 414 23.92 -11.71 1.31
C PRO A 414 23.41 -11.99 -0.10
N ARG A 415 24.19 -11.60 -1.12
CA ARG A 415 23.95 -11.99 -2.51
C ARG A 415 24.90 -13.12 -2.94
N PRO A 416 24.51 -13.96 -3.91
CA PRO A 416 23.19 -14.02 -4.55
C PRO A 416 22.10 -14.57 -3.60
N LEU A 417 20.82 -14.25 -3.89
CA LEU A 417 19.67 -14.73 -3.11
C LEU A 417 19.46 -16.25 -3.19
N PHE A 418 20.02 -16.89 -4.22
CA PHE A 418 19.95 -18.31 -4.46
C PHE A 418 21.27 -18.76 -5.08
N ASP A 419 21.62 -20.05 -4.96
CA ASP A 419 22.83 -20.59 -5.59
C ASP A 419 22.48 -21.25 -6.95
N MET A 420 21.41 -22.05 -6.96
CA MET A 420 20.98 -22.82 -8.13
C MET A 420 19.46 -22.96 -8.16
N LEU A 421 18.83 -22.60 -9.29
CA LEU A 421 17.46 -22.98 -9.58
C LEU A 421 17.46 -24.40 -10.16
N ARG A 422 16.58 -25.27 -9.66
CA ARG A 422 16.46 -26.65 -10.13
C ARG A 422 15.02 -26.94 -10.54
N TYR A 423 14.80 -27.39 -11.77
CA TYR A 423 13.47 -27.80 -12.20
C TYR A 423 13.27 -29.31 -11.97
N GLU A 424 12.25 -29.68 -11.21
CA GLU A 424 11.93 -31.07 -10.83
C GLU A 424 10.49 -31.40 -11.23
N ASP A 425 10.25 -32.52 -11.90
CA ASP A 425 8.87 -32.95 -12.20
C ASP A 425 8.16 -33.48 -10.94
N HIS A 426 6.83 -33.30 -10.87
CA HIS A 426 6.05 -33.68 -9.71
C HIS A 426 6.00 -35.19 -9.48
N VAL A 427 6.01 -36.00 -10.55
CA VAL A 427 5.96 -37.46 -10.46
C VAL A 427 7.21 -37.99 -9.75
N SER A 428 8.40 -37.55 -10.17
CA SER A 428 9.66 -37.91 -9.53
C SER A 428 9.77 -37.36 -8.10
N CYS A 429 9.18 -36.19 -7.82
CA CYS A 429 9.08 -35.64 -6.47
C CYS A 429 8.24 -36.50 -5.53
N GLN A 430 7.14 -37.06 -6.03
CA GLN A 430 6.21 -37.92 -5.30
C GLN A 430 6.82 -39.31 -5.01
N SER A 431 7.48 -39.90 -6.00
CA SER A 431 7.95 -41.29 -5.93
C SER A 431 9.32 -41.46 -5.27
N LYS A 432 9.93 -40.37 -4.76
CA LYS A 432 11.30 -40.43 -4.23
C LYS A 432 11.36 -41.24 -2.92
N THR A 433 12.36 -42.11 -2.83
CA THR A 433 12.71 -42.85 -1.61
C THR A 433 14.01 -42.33 -0.96
N GLY A 434 14.75 -41.46 -1.66
CA GLY A 434 16.00 -40.84 -1.23
C GLY A 434 15.90 -39.33 -0.96
N SER A 435 17.02 -38.70 -0.63
CA SER A 435 17.09 -37.30 -0.19
C SER A 435 16.92 -36.26 -1.30
N GLY A 436 17.10 -36.62 -2.58
CA GLY A 436 17.07 -35.70 -3.71
C GLY A 436 16.36 -36.23 -4.96
N VAL A 437 15.84 -35.30 -5.76
CA VAL A 437 15.27 -35.56 -7.10
C VAL A 437 16.27 -35.06 -8.14
N LYS A 438 16.44 -35.81 -9.23
CA LYS A 438 17.28 -35.37 -10.35
C LYS A 438 16.57 -34.22 -11.06
N ALA A 439 17.22 -33.07 -11.15
CA ALA A 439 16.65 -31.93 -11.86
C ALA A 439 16.67 -32.18 -13.37
N LYS A 440 15.57 -31.83 -14.05
CA LYS A 440 15.47 -31.83 -15.51
C LYS A 440 16.21 -30.63 -16.12
N LEU A 441 16.05 -29.46 -15.52
CA LEU A 441 16.72 -28.21 -15.89
C LEU A 441 17.43 -27.63 -14.67
N SER A 442 18.51 -26.88 -14.88
CA SER A 442 19.21 -26.19 -13.80
C SER A 442 19.80 -24.88 -14.30
N ILE A 443 19.66 -23.83 -13.50
CA ILE A 443 20.16 -22.49 -13.84
C ILE A 443 20.93 -21.96 -12.61
N PRO A 444 22.27 -21.76 -12.72
CA PRO A 444 23.05 -21.21 -11.63
C PRO A 444 22.82 -19.70 -11.51
N ALA A 445 22.93 -19.17 -10.29
CA ALA A 445 22.84 -17.73 -10.07
C ALA A 445 23.99 -16.97 -10.75
N VAL A 446 25.20 -17.53 -10.70
CA VAL A 446 26.41 -17.01 -11.36
C VAL A 446 26.78 -17.96 -12.50
N ASP A 447 27.02 -17.42 -13.70
CA ASP A 447 27.34 -18.26 -14.85
C ASP A 447 28.77 -18.85 -14.72
N PRO A 448 29.01 -20.12 -15.10
CA PRO A 448 30.28 -20.81 -14.81
C PRO A 448 31.55 -20.30 -15.55
N LEU A 449 31.51 -19.13 -16.21
CA LEU A 449 32.59 -18.63 -17.07
C LEU A 449 32.82 -17.12 -16.92
N GLU A 450 33.16 -16.67 -15.72
CA GLU A 450 34.01 -15.49 -15.51
C GLU A 450 35.24 -15.92 -14.72
N LYS A 451 36.16 -16.64 -15.37
CA LYS A 451 37.53 -16.69 -14.87
C LYS A 451 38.16 -15.33 -15.18
N PRO A 452 38.74 -14.61 -14.21
CA PRO A 452 39.53 -13.44 -14.56
C PRO A 452 40.68 -13.93 -15.45
N GLU A 453 40.78 -13.36 -16.65
CA GLU A 453 42.03 -13.41 -17.42
C GLU A 453 43.09 -12.75 -16.53
N PHE A 454 43.96 -13.56 -15.94
CA PHE A 454 45.18 -13.05 -15.34
C PHE A 454 46.03 -12.46 -16.46
N SER A 455 46.02 -11.14 -16.55
CA SER A 455 46.98 -10.38 -17.34
C SER A 455 48.32 -10.32 -16.61
N GLY A 456 49.37 -10.86 -17.25
CA GLY A 456 50.78 -10.50 -17.03
C GLY A 456 51.51 -11.28 -15.96
#